data_AF-A0A7Z9I6U6-F1
#
_entry.id   AF-A0A7Z9I6U6-F1
#
_cell.length_a   1.000
_cell.length_b   1.000
_cell.length_c   1.000
_cell.angle_alpha   90.00
_cell.angle_beta   90.00
_cell.angle_gamma   90.00
#
_symmetry.space_group_name_H-M   'P 1'
#
loop_
_entity.id
_entity.type
_entity.pdbx_description
1 polymer ?
#
loop_
_entity_poly.entity_id
_entity_poly.type
_entity_poly.pdbx_seq_one_letter_code
_entity_poly.pdbx_strand_id
1 'polypeptide(L)'
;MFSKISNYVDFKSINTSVKYLSLAAFFTGLGLGYFFTIIVIIAKYRGFSEGTIGLVVACFSFGLMSAGFIVSKVLDRIGLYKTMLLAITIQTVCVILMFVIFNPISLAINL
;
A
#
# COMPACT_ATOMS: atom_id res chain seq x y z
N MET A 1 -20.27 -28.50 2.97
CA MET A 1 -20.02 -27.06 2.73
C MET A 1 -19.02 -26.46 3.72
N PHE A 2 -19.12 -26.75 5.03
CA PHE A 2 -18.17 -26.26 6.03
C PHE A 2 -16.70 -26.65 5.80
N SER A 3 -16.39 -27.84 5.24
CA SER A 3 -14.99 -28.19 4.94
C SER A 3 -14.39 -27.42 3.75
N LYS A 4 -15.21 -26.94 2.81
CA LYS A 4 -14.75 -26.07 1.71
C LYS A 4 -14.46 -24.65 2.20
N ILE A 5 -15.27 -24.15 3.13
CA ILE A 5 -15.04 -22.86 3.81
C ILE A 5 -13.81 -22.96 4.72
N SER A 6 -13.68 -24.05 5.50
CA SER A 6 -12.49 -24.32 6.29
C SER A 6 -11.24 -24.40 5.42
N ASN A 7 -11.25 -25.07 4.26
CA ASN A 7 -10.09 -25.07 3.34
C ASN A 7 -9.79 -23.69 2.72
N TYR A 8 -10.79 -22.84 2.50
CA TYR A 8 -10.62 -21.46 2.04
C TYR A 8 -9.98 -20.59 3.13
N VAL A 9 -10.37 -20.80 4.39
CA VAL A 9 -9.85 -20.09 5.58
C VAL A 9 -8.49 -20.64 6.04
N ASP A 10 -8.24 -21.94 5.88
CA ASP A 10 -6.98 -22.60 6.26
C ASP A 10 -5.83 -22.33 5.26
N PHE A 11 -6.13 -21.80 4.07
CA PHE A 11 -5.16 -21.69 2.96
C PHE A 11 -4.44 -23.01 2.63
N LYS A 12 -4.97 -24.16 3.08
CA LYS A 12 -4.32 -25.48 2.98
C LYS A 12 -4.19 -25.98 1.54
N SER A 13 -5.03 -25.48 0.64
CA SER A 13 -5.01 -25.79 -0.80
C SER A 13 -4.22 -24.80 -1.65
N ILE A 14 -3.61 -23.77 -1.04
CA ILE A 14 -2.94 -22.69 -1.73
C ILE A 14 -1.43 -22.84 -1.55
N ASN A 15 -0.67 -22.70 -2.65
CA ASN A 15 0.78 -22.74 -2.63
C ASN A 15 1.33 -21.76 -1.58
N THR A 16 2.27 -22.21 -0.76
CA THR A 16 2.90 -21.45 0.33
C THR A 16 3.34 -20.04 -0.11
N SER A 17 3.87 -19.90 -1.34
CA SER A 17 4.27 -18.61 -1.90
C SER A 17 3.11 -17.62 -2.07
N VAL A 18 1.94 -18.10 -2.48
CA VAL A 18 0.74 -17.28 -2.66
C VAL A 18 0.17 -16.86 -1.30
N LYS A 19 0.25 -17.73 -0.29
CA LYS A 19 -0.14 -17.39 1.09
C LYS A 19 0.67 -16.23 1.65
N TYR A 20 2.00 -16.28 1.52
CA TYR A 20 2.88 -15.18 1.96
C TYR A 20 2.67 -13.91 1.14
N LEU A 21 2.46 -14.03 -0.18
CA LEU A 21 2.13 -12.90 -1.04
C LEU A 21 0.83 -12.20 -0.59
N SER A 22 -0.23 -12.96 -0.32
CA SER A 22 -1.51 -12.41 0.15
C SER A 22 -1.38 -11.73 1.51
N LEU A 23 -0.61 -12.32 2.43
CA LEU A 23 -0.37 -11.72 3.74
C LEU A 23 0.42 -10.40 3.61
N ALA A 24 1.47 -10.39 2.77
CA ALA A 24 2.23 -9.18 2.48
C ALA A 24 1.35 -8.09 1.85
N ALA A 25 0.50 -8.45 0.88
CA ALA A 25 -0.42 -7.52 0.24
C ALA A 25 -1.43 -6.94 1.24
N PHE A 26 -1.93 -7.75 2.18
CA PHE A 26 -2.85 -7.31 3.23
C PHE A 26 -2.21 -6.24 4.13
N PHE A 27 -1.04 -6.51 4.70
CA PHE A 27 -0.35 -5.54 5.55
C PHE A 27 0.08 -4.28 4.78
N THR A 28 0.49 -4.45 3.52
CA THR A 28 0.82 -3.32 2.64
C THR A 28 -0.40 -2.43 2.40
N GLY A 29 -1.58 -3.04 2.18
CA GLY A 29 -2.85 -2.33 2.03
C GLY A 29 -3.25 -1.55 3.30
N LEU A 30 -3.10 -2.16 4.48
CA LEU A 30 -3.35 -1.48 5.76
C LEU A 30 -2.43 -0.26 5.95
N GLY A 31 -1.12 -0.43 5.68
CA GLY A 31 -0.16 0.66 5.78
C GLY A 31 -0.48 1.80 4.82
N LEU A 32 -0.70 1.49 3.54
CA LEU A 32 -1.09 2.48 2.53
C LEU A 32 -2.38 3.22 2.89
N GLY A 33 -3.42 2.50 3.33
CA GLY A 33 -4.69 3.10 3.73
C GLY A 33 -4.54 4.06 4.90
N TYR A 34 -3.76 3.68 5.92
CA TYR A 34 -3.48 4.54 7.06
C TYR A 34 -2.78 5.86 6.66
N PHE A 35 -1.75 5.78 5.82
CA PHE A 35 -1.06 6.98 5.32
C PHE A 35 -1.98 7.87 4.50
N PHE A 36 -2.84 7.26 3.70
CA PHE A 36 -3.81 7.97 2.89
C PHE A 36 -4.75 8.81 3.75
N THR A 37 -5.26 8.23 4.84
CA THR A 37 -6.10 8.94 5.82
C THR A 37 -5.35 10.11 6.47
N ILE A 38 -4.12 9.91 6.90
CA ILE A 38 -3.31 10.97 7.52
C ILE A 38 -3.13 12.14 6.55
N ILE A 39 -2.73 11.89 5.30
CA ILE A 39 -2.46 12.96 4.33
C ILE A 39 -3.69 13.84 4.11
N VAL A 40 -4.88 13.24 4.01
CA VAL A 40 -6.15 13.96 3.85
C VAL A 40 -6.44 14.83 5.07
N ILE A 41 -6.28 14.28 6.27
CA ILE A 41 -6.50 15.01 7.53
C ILE A 41 -5.53 16.20 7.63
N ILE A 42 -4.23 15.98 7.39
CA ILE A 42 -3.21 17.04 7.43
C ILE A 42 -3.52 18.13 6.41
N ALA A 43 -3.88 17.77 5.18
CA ALA A 43 -4.20 18.74 4.16
C ALA A 43 -5.42 19.59 4.56
N LYS A 44 -6.44 18.98 5.18
CA LYS A 44 -7.58 19.74 5.70
C LYS A 44 -7.18 20.70 6.82
N TYR A 45 -6.36 20.28 7.78
CA TYR A 45 -5.86 21.15 8.85
C TYR A 45 -4.99 22.30 8.34
N ARG A 46 -4.27 22.10 7.23
CA ARG A 46 -3.48 23.15 6.55
C ARG A 46 -4.34 24.11 5.71
N GLY A 47 -5.66 23.96 5.71
CA GLY A 47 -6.59 24.84 5.00
C GLY A 47 -6.71 24.58 3.50
N PHE A 48 -6.26 23.41 3.01
CA PHE A 48 -6.47 23.06 1.60
C PHE A 48 -7.96 22.84 1.30
N SER A 49 -8.38 23.23 0.10
CA SER A 49 -9.76 23.00 -0.35
C SER A 49 -10.02 21.51 -0.57
N GLU A 50 -11.27 21.07 -0.36
CA GLU A 50 -11.66 19.67 -0.55
C GLU A 50 -11.46 19.21 -2.00
N GLY A 51 -11.65 20.11 -2.97
CA GLY A 51 -11.37 19.84 -4.38
C GLY A 51 -9.88 19.58 -4.63
N THR A 52 -8.98 20.36 -4.03
CA THR A 52 -7.52 20.14 -4.15
C THR A 52 -7.11 18.82 -3.51
N ILE A 53 -7.64 18.50 -2.32
CA ILE A 53 -7.38 17.23 -1.63
C ILE A 53 -7.87 16.06 -2.50
N GLY A 54 -9.10 16.14 -3.01
CA GLY A 54 -9.68 15.13 -3.89
C GLY A 54 -8.87 14.92 -5.17
N LEU A 55 -8.34 15.99 -5.76
CA LEU A 55 -7.48 15.90 -6.95
C LEU A 55 -6.16 15.18 -6.66
N VAL A 56 -5.49 15.52 -5.55
CA VAL A 56 -4.24 14.83 -5.13
C VAL A 56 -4.50 13.35 -4.87
N VAL A 57 -5.59 13.03 -4.17
CA VAL A 57 -6.06 11.67 -3.89
C VAL A 57 -6.33 10.90 -5.19
N ALA A 58 -7.01 11.52 -6.16
CA ALA A 58 -7.30 10.90 -7.44
C ALA A 58 -6.02 10.63 -8.24
N CYS A 59 -5.07 11.58 -8.26
CA CYS A 59 -3.78 11.40 -8.91
C CYS A 59 -2.97 10.25 -8.30
N PHE A 60 -3.03 10.06 -6.98
CA PHE A 60 -2.36 8.93 -6.32
C PHE A 60 -2.92 7.58 -6.79
N SER A 61 -4.25 7.42 -6.78
CA SER A 61 -4.90 6.18 -7.24
C SER A 61 -4.64 5.92 -8.73
N PHE A 62 -4.64 6.96 -9.55
CA PHE A 62 -4.27 6.86 -10.97
C PHE A 62 -2.81 6.46 -11.17
N GLY A 63 -1.89 6.98 -10.35
CA GLY A 63 -0.49 6.58 -10.30
C GLY A 63 -0.32 5.09 -9.97
N LEU A 64 -1.06 4.59 -8.98
CA LEU A 64 -1.05 3.16 -8.64
C LEU A 64 -1.58 2.29 -9.78
N MET A 65 -2.68 2.69 -10.42
CA MET A 65 -3.25 1.95 -11.55
C MET A 65 -2.27 1.91 -12.73
N SER A 66 -1.68 3.06 -13.09
CA SER A 66 -0.71 3.15 -14.19
C SER A 66 0.58 2.35 -13.91
N ALA A 67 1.04 2.31 -12.66
CA ALA A 67 2.18 1.49 -12.25
C ALA A 67 1.96 -0.01 -12.49
N GLY A 68 0.71 -0.49 -12.39
CA GLY A 68 0.35 -1.88 -12.69
C GLY A 68 0.75 -2.31 -14.11
N PHE A 69 0.58 -1.44 -15.11
CA PHE A 69 0.97 -1.73 -16.50
C PHE A 69 2.48 -1.85 -16.67
N ILE A 70 3.25 -1.04 -15.94
CA ILE A 70 4.72 -1.05 -15.98
C ILE A 70 5.23 -2.31 -15.25
N VAL A 71 4.68 -2.61 -14.08
CA VAL A 71 5.03 -3.79 -13.29
C VAL A 71 4.85 -5.06 -14.10
N SER A 72 3.78 -5.21 -14.88
CA SER A 72 3.58 -6.40 -15.72
C SER A 72 4.77 -6.65 -16.65
N LYS A 73 5.28 -5.61 -17.33
CA LYS A 73 6.46 -5.73 -18.20
C LYS A 73 7.75 -6.03 -17.44
N VAL A 74 7.89 -5.51 -16.23
CA VAL A 74 9.06 -5.77 -15.37
C VAL A 74 9.04 -7.21 -14.87
N LEU A 75 7.85 -7.68 -14.45
CA LEU A 75 7.63 -9.03 -13.94
C LEU A 75 8.06 -10.10 -14.96
N ASP A 76 7.71 -9.89 -16.23
CA ASP A 76 8.07 -10.77 -17.34
C ASP A 76 9.59 -10.84 -17.59
N ARG A 77 10.35 -9.80 -17.22
CA ARG A 77 11.80 -9.72 -17.47
C ARG A 77 12.66 -10.25 -16.34
N ILE A 78 12.35 -9.86 -15.09
CA ILE A 78 13.22 -10.14 -13.93
C ILE A 78 12.62 -11.17 -12.96
N GLY A 79 11.37 -11.59 -13.20
CA GLY A 79 10.67 -12.59 -12.40
C GLY A 79 10.03 -12.02 -11.14
N LEU A 80 9.05 -12.77 -10.62
CA LEU A 80 8.17 -12.33 -9.53
C LEU A 80 8.92 -12.03 -8.23
N TYR A 81 9.83 -12.92 -7.81
CA TYR A 81 10.53 -12.79 -6.54
C TYR A 81 11.44 -11.55 -6.47
N LYS A 82 12.22 -11.30 -7.52
CA LYS A 82 13.11 -10.12 -7.59
C LYS A 82 12.31 -8.82 -7.66
N THR A 83 11.22 -8.81 -8.42
CA THR A 83 10.32 -7.66 -8.51
C THR A 83 9.68 -7.34 -7.17
N MET A 84 9.20 -8.36 -6.45
CA MET A 84 8.63 -8.19 -5.11
C MET A 84 9.64 -7.65 -4.11
N LEU A 85 10.87 -8.19 -4.10
CA LEU A 85 11.90 -7.73 -3.19
C LEU A 85 12.27 -6.26 -3.45
N LEU A 86 12.37 -5.88 -4.73
CA LEU A 86 12.62 -4.49 -5.12
C LEU A 86 11.44 -3.57 -4.76
N ALA A 87 10.20 -4.02 -4.96
CA ALA A 87 9.02 -3.26 -4.58
C ALA A 87 8.93 -3.04 -3.06
N ILE A 88 9.13 -4.08 -2.27
CA ILE A 88 9.09 -4.01 -0.80
C ILE A 88 10.19 -3.09 -0.29
N THR A 89 11.43 -3.22 -0.78
CA THR A 89 12.54 -2.36 -0.35
C THR A 89 12.29 -0.89 -0.64
N ILE A 90 11.86 -0.54 -1.87
CA ILE A 90 11.51 0.83 -2.22
C ILE A 90 10.34 1.33 -1.35
N GLN A 91 9.31 0.52 -1.16
CA GLN A 91 8.14 0.90 -0.37
C GLN A 91 8.49 1.14 1.10
N THR A 92 9.33 0.30 1.70
CA THR A 92 9.82 0.49 3.08
C THR A 92 10.59 1.80 3.20
N VAL A 93 11.48 2.11 2.26
CA VAL A 93 12.23 3.38 2.26
C VAL A 93 11.28 4.58 2.15
N CYS A 94 10.30 4.53 1.24
CA CYS A 94 9.30 5.59 1.08
C CYS A 94 8.47 5.81 2.36
N VAL A 95 8.05 4.72 3.02
CA VAL A 95 7.29 4.78 4.27
C VAL A 95 8.12 5.39 5.40
N ILE A 96 9.40 5.01 5.53
CA ILE A 96 10.31 5.59 6.53
C ILE A 96 10.50 7.08 6.26
N LEU A 97 10.74 7.47 5.00
CA LEU A 97 10.86 8.88 4.61
C LEU A 97 9.59 9.67 4.94
N MET A 98 8.40 9.09 4.71
CA MET A 98 7.14 9.72 5.11
C MET A 98 7.05 9.93 6.62
N PHE A 99 7.42 8.92 7.43
CA PHE A 99 7.45 9.07 8.89
C PHE A 99 8.41 10.16 9.35
N VAL A 100 9.59 10.28 8.73
CA VAL A 100 10.58 11.31 9.07
C VAL A 100 10.09 12.71 8.67
N ILE A 101 9.53 12.88 7.47
CA ILE A 101 9.14 14.18 6.93
C ILE A 101 7.83 14.68 7.53
N PHE A 102 6.81 13.83 7.61
CA PHE A 102 5.50 14.23 8.12
C PHE A 102 5.39 14.13 9.64
N ASN A 103 6.25 13.32 10.28
CA ASN A 103 6.26 13.05 11.72
C ASN A 103 4.84 12.99 12.32
N PRO A 104 4.01 12.03 11.88
CA PRO A 104 2.60 11.98 12.23
C PRO A 104 2.35 11.89 13.74
N ILE A 105 3.32 11.40 14.52
CA ILE A 105 3.26 11.36 15.99
C ILE A 105 3.41 12.77 16.57
N SER A 106 4.43 13.54 16.15
CA SER A 106 4.54 14.93 16.56
C SER A 106 3.35 15.76 16.10
N LEU A 107 2.81 15.44 14.93
CA LEU A 107 1.64 16.13 14.42
C LEU A 107 0.39 15.79 15.23
N ALA A 108 0.18 14.53 15.63
CA ALA A 108 -0.95 14.11 16.48
C ALA A 108 -0.84 14.64 17.92
N ILE A 109 0.37 14.90 18.42
CA ILE A 109 0.62 15.46 19.76
C ILE A 109 0.52 16.99 19.76
N ASN A 110 0.88 17.66 18.66
CA ASN A 110 0.84 19.13 18.51
C ASN A 110 -0.42 19.64 17.79
N LEU A 111 -1.42 18.78 17.61
CA LEU A 111 -2.76 19.11 17.11
C LEU A 111 -3.68 19.49 18.27
#